data_AF-A0A382UIW7-F1
#
_entry.id   AF-A0A382UIW7-F1
#
_cell.length_a   1.000
_cell.length_b   1.000
_cell.length_c   1.000
_cell.angle_alpha   90.00
_cell.angle_beta   90.00
_cell.angle_gamma   90.00
#
_symmetry.space_group_name_H-M   'P 1'
#
loop_
_entity.id
_entity.type
_entity.pdbx_description
1 polymer ?
#
loop_
_entity_poly.entity_id
_entity_poly.type
_entity_poly.pdbx_seq_one_letter_code
_entity_poly.pdbx_strand_id
1 'polypeptide(L)'
;MLGDKGLLNLRENLTFDQAKMVIETTENTKGGKDLYLKGICIQGGVKNANQRVYPVTEIGRAVNTLNDQITGGYSVLGEVDHPEGLNINLDRVSHMITEMWMDGPNGYGKLKILPTPMGQLVSTMLESGVKLGVSSRGSGNVTEDGSGQV
;
A
#
# COMPACT_ATOMS: atom_id res chain seq x y z
N MET A 1 -25.45 -10.72 -23.86
CA MET A 1 -24.28 -9.86 -24.07
C MET A 1 -23.59 -9.73 -22.73
N LEU A 2 -22.42 -10.34 -22.57
CA LEU A 2 -21.57 -10.11 -21.40
C LEU A 2 -20.95 -8.72 -21.61
N GLY A 3 -21.37 -7.73 -20.84
CA GLY A 3 -20.70 -6.42 -20.82
C GLY A 3 -19.24 -6.64 -20.47
N ASP A 4 -18.35 -6.02 -21.25
CA ASP A 4 -16.92 -6.15 -21.11
C ASP A 4 -16.53 -5.56 -19.74
N LYS A 5 -16.19 -6.41 -18.77
CA LYS A 5 -15.75 -5.94 -17.46
C LYS A 5 -14.37 -5.29 -17.64
N GLY A 6 -14.35 -3.98 -17.86
CA GLY A 6 -13.10 -3.22 -17.93
C GLY A 6 -12.30 -3.39 -16.65
N LEU A 7 -11.07 -3.91 -16.77
CA LEU A 7 -10.12 -3.97 -15.67
C LEU A 7 -9.67 -2.54 -15.34
N LEU A 8 -9.96 -2.07 -14.14
CA LEU A 8 -9.62 -0.70 -13.74
C LEU A 8 -8.61 -0.70 -12.59
N ASN A 9 -7.54 0.06 -12.80
CA ASN A 9 -6.48 0.22 -11.80
C ASN A 9 -6.96 1.14 -10.67
N LEU A 10 -6.86 0.64 -9.44
CA LEU A 10 -6.88 1.46 -8.23
C LEU A 10 -5.58 2.25 -8.17
N ARG A 11 -5.70 3.55 -7.92
CA ARG A 11 -4.58 4.40 -7.51
C ARG A 11 -5.02 5.23 -6.33
N GLU A 12 -4.31 5.09 -5.23
CA GLU A 12 -4.40 5.98 -4.09
C GLU A 12 -3.09 6.75 -3.95
N ASN A 13 -3.18 8.01 -3.53
CA ASN A 13 -2.03 8.81 -3.16
C ASN A 13 -2.40 9.66 -1.95
N LEU A 14 -1.80 9.34 -0.81
CA LEU A 14 -1.97 10.05 0.44
C LEU A 14 -0.63 10.66 0.85
N THR A 15 -0.64 11.93 1.22
CA THR A 15 0.52 12.56 1.88
C THR A 15 0.82 11.87 3.21
N PHE A 16 2.04 12.05 3.74
CA PHE A 16 2.45 11.51 5.04
C PHE A 16 1.42 11.79 6.15
N ASP A 17 0.93 13.03 6.21
CA ASP A 17 -0.01 13.47 7.24
C ASP A 17 -1.42 12.89 7.01
N GLN A 18 -1.92 12.85 5.77
CA GLN A 18 -3.21 12.22 5.43
C GLN A 18 -3.22 10.71 5.73
N ALA A 19 -2.11 10.06 5.42
CA ALA A 19 -1.90 8.65 5.68
C ALA A 19 -1.64 8.35 7.17
N LYS A 20 -1.54 9.39 8.02
CA LYS A 20 -1.21 9.26 9.45
C LYS A 20 0.05 8.41 9.66
N MET A 21 1.06 8.63 8.82
CA MET A 21 2.28 7.84 8.84
C MET A 21 3.06 8.04 10.14
N VAL A 22 3.52 6.94 10.70
CA VAL A 22 4.39 6.88 11.87
C VAL A 22 5.64 6.10 11.49
N ILE A 23 6.79 6.61 11.91
CA ILE A 23 8.09 5.96 11.76
C ILE A 23 8.37 5.20 13.06
N GLU A 24 8.62 3.89 12.95
CA GLU A 24 8.93 3.03 14.08
C GLU A 24 10.27 2.32 13.85
N THR A 25 11.05 2.11 14.92
CA THR A 25 12.24 1.25 14.88
C THR A 25 12.10 0.11 15.88
N THR A 26 12.35 -1.13 15.47
CA THR A 26 12.27 -2.32 16.34
C THR A 26 13.59 -3.06 16.33
N GLU A 27 14.03 -3.61 17.46
CA GLU A 27 15.21 -4.49 17.50
C GLU A 27 14.97 -5.74 16.65
N ASN A 28 15.99 -6.15 15.90
CA ASN A 28 15.93 -7.33 15.04
C ASN A 28 16.76 -8.48 15.60
N THR A 29 16.46 -9.68 15.11
CA THR A 29 17.09 -10.93 15.56
C THR A 29 18.59 -11.04 15.27
N LYS A 30 19.15 -10.10 14.50
CA LYS A 30 20.57 -10.04 14.14
C LYS A 30 21.37 -9.03 14.96
N GLY A 31 20.77 -8.41 15.97
CA GLY A 31 21.44 -7.45 16.84
C GLY A 31 21.51 -6.02 16.29
N GLY A 32 20.54 -5.63 15.44
CA GLY A 32 20.37 -4.27 14.94
C GLY A 32 18.94 -3.77 15.10
N LYS A 33 18.57 -2.68 14.40
CA LYS A 33 17.20 -2.18 14.34
C LYS A 33 16.65 -2.27 12.91
N ASP A 34 15.42 -2.70 12.80
CA ASP A 34 14.62 -2.60 11.58
C ASP A 34 13.80 -1.31 11.62
N LEU A 35 13.74 -0.61 10.50
CA LEU A 35 12.92 0.59 10.30
C LEU A 35 11.57 0.21 9.69
N TYR A 36 10.50 0.80 10.21
CA TYR A 36 9.14 0.60 9.74
C TYR A 36 8.42 1.92 9.49
N LEU A 37 7.55 1.92 8.50
CA LEU A 37 6.47 2.89 8.35
C LEU A 37 5.13 2.23 8.66
N LYS A 38 4.27 2.93 9.38
CA LYS A 38 2.94 2.46 9.75
C LYS A 38 1.91 3.54 9.50
N GLY A 39 0.83 3.24 8.79
CA GLY A 39 -0.20 4.22 8.50
C GLY A 39 -1.29 3.65 7.58
N ILE A 40 -2.18 4.53 7.14
CA ILE A 40 -3.22 4.24 6.16
C ILE A 40 -2.54 3.99 4.82
N CYS A 41 -2.82 2.83 4.22
CA CYS A 41 -2.37 2.49 2.88
C CYS A 41 -3.49 2.64 1.86
N ILE A 42 -4.74 2.38 2.27
CA ILE A 42 -5.89 2.38 1.37
C ILE A 42 -7.17 2.83 2.10
N GLN A 43 -8.04 3.61 1.45
CA GLN A 43 -9.29 4.09 2.04
C GLN A 43 -10.53 3.60 1.30
N GLY A 44 -11.58 3.25 2.07
CA GLY A 44 -12.91 2.90 1.57
C GLY A 44 -13.94 4.00 1.82
N GLY A 45 -14.98 4.07 1.00
CA GLY A 45 -16.10 5.00 1.15
C GLY A 45 -15.76 6.47 0.86
N VAL A 46 -14.55 6.76 0.38
CA VAL A 46 -14.10 8.10 -0.01
C VAL A 46 -13.62 8.10 -1.46
N LYS A 47 -13.64 9.28 -2.11
CA LYS A 47 -13.10 9.42 -3.46
C LYS A 47 -11.57 9.37 -3.42
N ASN A 48 -10.98 8.45 -4.18
CA ASN A 48 -9.55 8.34 -4.34
C ASN A 48 -9.00 9.27 -5.44
N ALA A 49 -7.70 9.17 -5.74
CA ALA A 49 -7.03 9.99 -6.75
C ALA A 49 -7.58 9.80 -8.17
N ASN A 50 -8.18 8.64 -8.46
CA ASN A 50 -8.84 8.33 -9.73
C ASN A 50 -10.33 8.73 -9.76
N GLN A 51 -10.80 9.55 -8.80
CA GLN A 51 -12.20 9.98 -8.66
C GLN A 51 -13.21 8.84 -8.43
N ARG A 52 -12.75 7.69 -7.90
CA ARG A 52 -13.59 6.53 -7.62
C ARG A 52 -13.81 6.34 -6.13
N VAL A 53 -14.95 5.75 -5.77
CA VAL A 53 -15.24 5.35 -4.40
C VAL A 53 -15.23 3.83 -4.34
N TYR A 54 -14.27 3.28 -3.60
CA TYR A 54 -14.21 1.85 -3.33
C TYR A 54 -15.02 1.54 -2.07
N PRO A 55 -15.96 0.58 -2.10
CA PRO A 55 -16.68 0.16 -0.91
C PRO A 55 -15.71 -0.34 0.16
N VAL A 56 -16.02 -0.07 1.43
CA VAL A 56 -15.23 -0.56 2.58
C VAL A 56 -15.09 -2.09 2.55
N THR A 57 -16.10 -2.79 2.03
CA THR A 57 -16.06 -4.25 1.84
C THR A 57 -14.99 -4.69 0.85
N GLU A 58 -14.76 -3.96 -0.23
CA GLU A 58 -13.69 -4.27 -1.18
C GLU A 58 -12.31 -4.01 -0.59
N ILE A 59 -12.18 -2.92 0.18
CA ILE A 59 -10.93 -2.64 0.91
C ILE A 59 -10.62 -3.75 1.92
N GLY A 60 -11.63 -4.21 2.66
CA GLY A 60 -11.48 -5.33 3.58
C GLY A 60 -11.03 -6.61 2.89
N ARG A 61 -11.55 -6.91 1.70
CA ARG A 61 -11.09 -8.07 0.91
C ARG A 61 -9.63 -7.93 0.46
N ALA A 62 -9.23 -6.74 0.02
CA ALA A 62 -7.84 -6.47 -0.36
C ALA A 62 -6.88 -6.66 0.82
N VAL A 63 -7.23 -6.12 1.99
CA VAL A 63 -6.46 -6.31 3.24
C VAL A 63 -6.35 -7.79 3.60
N ASN A 64 -7.46 -8.54 3.57
CA ASN A 64 -7.45 -9.97 3.86
C ASN A 64 -6.58 -10.76 2.87
N THR A 65 -6.68 -10.44 1.58
CA THR A 65 -5.88 -11.09 0.54
C THR A 65 -4.37 -10.92 0.79
N LEU A 66 -3.95 -9.71 1.17
CA LEU A 66 -2.54 -9.44 1.47
C LEU A 66 -2.10 -10.15 2.76
N ASN A 67 -2.98 -10.22 3.78
CA ASN A 67 -2.70 -11.00 4.99
C ASN A 67 -2.60 -12.51 4.72
N ASP A 68 -3.45 -13.07 3.85
CA ASP A 68 -3.38 -14.48 3.45
C ASP A 68 -2.06 -14.78 2.73
N GLN A 69 -1.57 -13.86 1.89
CA GLN A 69 -0.25 -13.98 1.26
C GLN A 69 0.88 -13.97 2.30
N ILE A 70 0.87 -12.98 3.21
CA ILE A 70 1.88 -12.84 4.26
C ILE A 70 1.91 -14.09 5.16
N THR A 71 0.74 -14.53 5.64
CA THR A 71 0.63 -15.71 6.52
C THR A 71 0.92 -17.02 5.80
N GLY A 72 0.63 -17.10 4.49
CA GLY A 72 0.99 -18.21 3.61
C GLY A 72 2.49 -18.29 3.29
N GLY A 73 3.31 -17.36 3.78
CA GLY A 73 4.76 -17.33 3.60
C GLY A 73 5.24 -16.62 2.33
N TYR A 74 4.34 -15.92 1.62
CA TYR A 74 4.71 -15.08 0.49
C TYR A 74 5.18 -13.70 0.96
N SER A 75 6.22 -13.17 0.32
CA SER A 75 6.66 -11.80 0.54
C SER A 75 5.83 -10.83 -0.30
N VAL A 76 5.17 -9.87 0.35
CA VAL A 76 4.47 -8.77 -0.31
C VAL A 76 5.41 -7.56 -0.37
N LEU A 77 5.88 -7.23 -1.57
CA LEU A 77 6.89 -6.20 -1.79
C LEU A 77 6.28 -4.91 -2.33
N GLY A 78 6.91 -3.79 -1.99
CA GLY A 78 6.58 -2.47 -2.53
C GLY A 78 7.81 -1.72 -3.01
N GLU A 79 7.58 -0.80 -3.94
CA GLU A 79 8.62 0.02 -4.57
C GLU A 79 8.68 1.43 -3.96
N VAL A 80 9.82 2.08 -4.11
CA VAL A 80 9.88 3.55 -3.97
C VAL A 80 9.45 4.20 -5.28
N ASP A 81 8.64 5.26 -5.16
CA ASP A 81 8.02 5.96 -6.28
C ASP A 81 7.01 5.07 -7.08
N HIS A 82 6.30 5.65 -8.06
CA HIS A 82 5.10 5.08 -8.64
C HIS A 82 5.18 4.84 -10.16
N PRO A 83 5.74 3.72 -10.64
CA PRO A 83 5.59 3.32 -12.04
C PRO A 83 4.11 3.02 -12.40
N GLU A 84 3.77 3.11 -13.68
CA GLU A 84 2.38 2.97 -14.15
C GLU A 84 1.84 1.53 -14.05
N GLY A 85 2.71 0.52 -13.92
CA GLY A 85 2.33 -0.90 -13.90
C GLY A 85 1.98 -1.47 -12.51
N LEU A 86 1.32 -2.62 -12.51
CA LEU A 86 1.01 -3.41 -11.30
C LEU A 86 2.13 -4.39 -10.92
N ASN A 87 3.00 -4.73 -11.87
CA ASN A 87 4.11 -5.66 -11.63
C ASN A 87 5.21 -4.98 -10.83
N ILE A 88 5.76 -5.71 -9.85
CA ILE A 88 6.89 -5.24 -9.04
C ILE A 88 8.18 -5.36 -9.84
N ASN A 89 8.95 -4.28 -9.91
CA ASN A 89 10.35 -4.30 -10.33
C ASN A 89 11.26 -4.51 -9.11
N LEU A 90 11.96 -5.64 -9.06
CA LEU A 90 12.85 -5.99 -7.95
C LEU A 90 13.99 -4.98 -7.73
N ASP A 91 14.48 -4.33 -8.79
CA ASP A 91 15.52 -3.29 -8.68
C ASP A 91 15.01 -2.04 -7.95
N ARG A 92 13.69 -1.85 -7.90
CA ARG A 92 13.02 -0.70 -7.29
C ARG A 92 12.44 -0.98 -5.90
N VAL A 93 12.50 -2.23 -5.44
CA VAL A 93 11.91 -2.65 -4.16
C VAL A 93 12.58 -1.90 -3.01
N SER A 94 11.77 -1.25 -2.19
CA SER A 94 12.22 -0.46 -1.04
C SER A 94 11.71 -1.00 0.29
N HIS A 95 10.56 -1.67 0.28
CA HIS A 95 9.92 -2.14 1.50
C HIS A 95 9.16 -3.45 1.29
N MET A 96 8.86 -4.10 2.41
CA MET A 96 8.02 -5.29 2.49
C MET A 96 6.84 -5.00 3.43
N ILE A 97 5.63 -5.33 2.99
CA ILE A 97 4.45 -5.29 3.85
C ILE A 97 4.53 -6.46 4.82
N THR A 98 4.44 -6.17 6.11
CA THR A 98 4.56 -7.16 7.19
C THR A 98 3.24 -7.46 7.87
N GLU A 99 2.34 -6.47 7.92
CA GLU A 99 1.02 -6.59 8.54
C GLU A 99 0.06 -5.64 7.83
N MET A 100 -1.20 -6.05 7.70
CA MET A 100 -2.30 -5.15 7.32
C MET A 100 -3.52 -5.40 8.19
N TRP A 101 -4.33 -4.37 8.43
CA TRP A 101 -5.58 -4.51 9.18
C TRP A 101 -6.55 -3.39 8.79
N MET A 102 -7.83 -3.62 9.07
CA MET A 102 -8.86 -2.60 8.94
C MET A 102 -9.00 -1.81 10.24
N ASP A 103 -9.09 -0.49 10.14
CA ASP A 103 -9.53 0.40 11.21
C ASP A 103 -10.61 1.35 10.64
N GLY A 104 -11.86 1.04 10.99
CA GLY A 104 -13.05 1.63 10.38
C GLY A 104 -13.03 1.44 8.86
N PRO A 105 -13.13 2.52 8.05
CA PRO A 105 -13.13 2.43 6.59
C PRO A 105 -11.71 2.34 5.98
N ASN A 106 -10.64 2.38 6.78
CA ASN A 106 -9.27 2.49 6.28
C ASN A 106 -8.52 1.16 6.45
N GLY A 107 -7.82 0.73 5.40
CA GLY A 107 -6.82 -0.33 5.44
C GLY A 107 -5.47 0.25 5.83
N TYR A 108 -4.98 -0.12 7.01
CA TYR A 108 -3.64 0.22 7.47
C TYR A 108 -2.64 -0.87 7.09
N GLY A 109 -1.38 -0.47 6.98
CA GLY A 109 -0.26 -1.37 6.77
C GLY A 109 0.94 -1.02 7.63
N LYS A 110 1.76 -2.04 7.92
CA LYS A 110 3.08 -1.92 8.51
C LYS A 110 4.13 -2.37 7.49
N LEU A 111 4.99 -1.43 7.10
CA LEU A 111 5.93 -1.54 6.00
C LEU A 111 7.34 -1.60 6.56
N LYS A 112 8.02 -2.75 6.47
CA LYS A 112 9.43 -2.88 6.81
C LYS A 112 10.28 -2.30 5.69
N ILE A 113 11.12 -1.31 5.98
CA ILE A 113 12.09 -0.79 5.02
C ILE A 113 13.22 -1.82 4.87
N LEU A 114 13.51 -2.20 3.63
CA LEU A 114 14.49 -3.22 3.31
C LEU A 114 15.89 -2.60 3.13
N PRO A 115 16.98 -3.32 3.42
CA PRO A 115 18.33 -2.83 3.19
C PRO A 115 18.76 -2.91 1.71
N THR A 116 17.83 -2.67 0.77
CA THR A 116 18.12 -2.52 -0.67
C THR A 116 18.64 -1.11 -0.95
N PRO A 117 19.22 -0.84 -2.14
CA PRO A 117 19.59 0.53 -2.51
C PRO A 117 18.42 1.51 -2.41
N MET A 118 17.21 1.09 -2.83
CA MET A 118 16.01 1.92 -2.74
C MET A 118 15.46 2.04 -1.31
N GLY A 119 15.58 1.01 -0.49
CA GLY A 119 15.18 1.11 0.92
C GLY A 119 16.15 1.97 1.72
N GLN A 120 17.46 1.92 1.43
CA GLN A 120 18.45 2.85 2.00
C GLN A 120 18.15 4.31 1.63
N LEU A 121 17.74 4.56 0.38
CA LEU A 121 17.26 5.88 -0.05
C LEU A 121 16.06 6.34 0.79
N VAL A 122 15.06 5.47 0.96
CA VAL A 122 13.88 5.76 1.80
C VAL A 122 14.27 6.04 3.25
N SER A 123 15.13 5.20 3.86
CA SER A 123 15.64 5.42 5.22
C SER A 123 16.33 6.78 5.34
N THR A 124 17.24 7.10 4.41
CA THR A 124 17.98 8.38 4.41
C THR A 124 17.03 9.57 4.33
N MET A 125 16.00 9.49 3.48
CA MET A 125 14.98 10.54 3.35
C MET A 125 14.20 10.72 4.67
N LEU A 126 13.72 9.64 5.26
CA LEU A 126 12.96 9.68 6.52
C LEU A 126 13.81 10.23 7.68
N GLU A 127 15.05 9.78 7.81
CA GLU A 127 16.01 10.26 8.82
C GLU A 127 16.35 11.74 8.64
N SER A 128 16.32 12.23 7.39
CA SER A 128 16.51 13.64 7.05
C SER A 128 15.24 14.49 7.21
N GLY A 129 14.14 13.92 7.74
CA GLY A 129 12.89 14.63 7.97
C GLY A 129 11.97 14.77 6.74
N VAL A 130 12.24 14.05 5.65
CA VAL A 130 11.36 14.02 4.49
C VAL A 130 10.08 13.26 4.83
N LYS A 131 8.94 13.90 4.60
CA LYS A 131 7.62 13.31 4.80
C LYS A 131 7.17 12.49 3.59
N LEU A 132 7.41 11.18 3.62
CA LEU A 132 7.00 10.26 2.54
C LEU A 132 5.55 9.79 2.71
N GLY A 133 4.71 10.09 1.73
CA GLY A 133 3.34 9.56 1.66
C GLY A 133 3.28 8.09 1.25
N VAL A 134 2.07 7.57 1.07
CA VAL A 134 1.83 6.25 0.48
C VAL A 134 1.04 6.36 -0.79
N SER A 135 1.42 5.53 -1.76
CA SER A 135 0.64 5.32 -2.96
C SER A 135 0.41 3.84 -3.19
N SER A 136 -0.86 3.43 -3.18
CA SER A 136 -1.27 2.03 -3.36
C SER A 136 -1.84 1.80 -4.75
N ARG A 137 -1.59 0.58 -5.25
CA ARG A 137 -2.09 0.07 -6.53
C ARG A 137 -2.87 -1.21 -6.31
N GLY A 138 -3.83 -1.44 -7.19
CA GLY A 138 -4.57 -2.69 -7.26
C GLY A 138 -5.31 -2.79 -8.58
N SER A 139 -5.72 -4.00 -8.95
CA SER A 139 -6.69 -4.22 -10.03
C SER A 139 -8.03 -4.61 -9.43
N GLY A 140 -9.10 -4.10 -10.03
CA GLY A 140 -10.47 -4.47 -9.67
C GLY A 140 -11.37 -4.48 -10.90
N ASN A 141 -12.46 -5.24 -10.80
CA ASN A 141 -13.55 -5.18 -11.77
C ASN A 141 -14.53 -4.10 -11.31
N VAL A 142 -14.95 -3.22 -12.21
CA VAL A 142 -15.93 -2.16 -11.89
C VAL A 142 -17.26 -2.52 -12.55
N THR A 143 -18.37 -2.21 -11.90
CA THR A 143 -19.70 -2.23 -12.54
C THR A 143 -19.85 -1.01 -13.44
N GLU A 144 -20.10 -1.22 -14.74
CA GLU A 144 -20.33 -0.15 -15.72
C GLU A 144 -21.73 0.50 -15.56
N ASP A 145 -22.01 1.11 -14.42
CA ASP A 145 -23.25 1.87 -14.21
C ASP A 145 -23.06 3.39 -14.29
N GLY A 146 -21.83 3.84 -14.57
CA GLY A 146 -21.47 5.26 -14.64
C GLY A 146 -21.49 5.98 -13.29
N SER A 147 -21.75 5.28 -12.18
CA SER A 147 -21.83 5.87 -10.84
C SER A 147 -20.44 6.15 -10.22
N GLY A 148 -19.39 5.56 -10.78
CA GLY A 148 -18.03 5.61 -10.22
C GLY A 148 -17.84 4.74 -8.97
N GLN A 149 -18.82 3.89 -8.64
CA GLN A 149 -18.70 2.84 -7.63
C GLN A 149 -18.04 1.59 -8.23
N VAL A 150 -17.17 0.96 -7.44
CA VAL A 150 -16.45 -0.27 -7.78
C VAL A 150 -17.04 -1.45 -7.02
#